data_AF-A0A1Z4M068-F1
#
_entry.id   AF-A0A1Z4M068-F1
#
_cell.length_a   1.000
_cell.length_b   1.000
_cell.length_c   1.000
_cell.angle_alpha   90.00
_cell.angle_beta   90.00
_cell.angle_gamma   90.00
#
_symmetry.space_group_name_H-M   'P 1'
#
loop_
_entity.id
_entity.type
_entity.pdbx_description
1 polymer ?
#
loop_
_entity_poly.entity_id
_entity_poly.type
_entity_poly.pdbx_seq_one_letter_code
_entity_poly.pdbx_strand_id
1 'polypeptide(L)'
;MTSNIFNLNEYIFTTGHDVVNPNKTILNPEHYTVKTLKGRDQIIGSSSIRFNLGVSVEVAAEAIGQGGNPVNSAEFRTKSKLNIDGIINKGNIYTNRGRDVVSGTATAQITAIAQTVSEAIAIANTVDATAVANSLASVEIAAVANGIRNSGKISTGAGSDTVVGEAIASVAAVATATIDVTAIVSAVAQNPMSDGLRAVALGFATSLAQAKVVATGINNAGGEIKTGSGADNISATANSYSATYAEAELSAVSIADPENQALALTVVEAIAQTEDVAIAIGNKHGNINTGYGADTIEATANASDKAVAIYNKHGDIRTGYGVDTITAIASGSQSYGIYGGDIRTGYGADRLEARATGSQSYGIYDSDIRTGYGADTIIAVATESESYGIYDSDIRTGYGADTIIASNFGGGVNIKTGYGQDYVEGFGEARINGGEDFDTLNLGSYNRNDFNIYANNDFTVFELGSTTMITSEFEKYIFADGDYSSQNLIV
;
A
#
# COMPACT_ATOMS: atom_id res chain seq x y z
N MET A 1 -18.23 -14.99 -3.95
CA MET A 1 -18.17 -16.40 -3.51
C MET A 1 -17.46 -16.46 -2.18
N THR A 2 -17.88 -17.30 -1.23
CA THR A 2 -17.09 -17.58 -0.03
C THR A 2 -15.99 -18.59 -0.39
N SER A 3 -14.72 -18.29 -0.08
CA SER A 3 -13.64 -19.27 -0.21
C SER A 3 -13.92 -20.48 0.68
N ASN A 4 -13.36 -21.65 0.31
CA ASN A 4 -13.30 -22.76 1.26
C ASN A 4 -12.43 -22.32 2.45
N ILE A 5 -12.95 -22.44 3.67
CA ILE A 5 -12.23 -22.03 4.89
C ILE A 5 -11.60 -23.25 5.57
N PHE A 6 -10.44 -23.07 6.20
CA PHE A 6 -9.86 -23.96 7.19
C PHE A 6 -9.91 -23.26 8.56
N ASN A 7 -10.63 -23.82 9.54
CA ASN A 7 -10.66 -23.23 10.87
C ASN A 7 -9.43 -23.71 11.65
N LEU A 8 -8.55 -22.77 12.05
CA LEU A 8 -7.26 -23.09 12.67
C LEU A 8 -7.40 -23.71 14.07
N ASN A 9 -8.56 -23.55 14.71
CA ASN A 9 -8.93 -24.20 15.98
C ASN A 9 -9.17 -25.72 15.86
N GLU A 10 -9.27 -26.26 14.64
CA GLU A 10 -9.36 -27.70 14.38
C GLU A 10 -7.97 -28.38 14.36
N TYR A 11 -6.88 -27.60 14.31
CA TYR A 11 -5.51 -28.11 14.25
C TYR A 11 -4.82 -28.10 15.62
N ILE A 12 -4.10 -29.17 15.93
CA ILE A 12 -3.31 -29.32 17.17
C ILE A 12 -1.84 -29.35 16.81
N PHE A 13 -1.11 -28.30 17.20
CA PHE A 13 0.33 -28.24 17.08
C PHE A 13 1.01 -29.17 18.08
N THR A 14 2.10 -29.79 17.62
CA THR A 14 3.00 -30.66 18.37
C THR A 14 4.21 -29.87 18.87
N THR A 15 5.20 -30.54 19.45
CA THR A 15 6.52 -29.94 19.78
C THR A 15 7.56 -30.24 18.70
N GLY A 16 7.11 -30.53 17.47
CA GLY A 16 7.93 -30.92 16.32
C GLY A 16 8.12 -29.76 15.34
N HIS A 17 8.03 -30.05 14.04
CA HIS A 17 7.92 -29.01 13.01
C HIS A 17 6.59 -29.22 12.31
N ASP A 18 5.60 -28.37 12.59
CA ASP A 18 4.26 -28.52 12.02
C ASP A 18 4.04 -27.58 10.83
N VAL A 19 3.31 -28.04 9.82
CA VAL A 19 2.95 -27.24 8.65
C VAL A 19 1.45 -27.33 8.39
N VAL A 20 0.76 -26.21 8.60
CA VAL A 20 -0.64 -25.97 8.25
C VAL A 20 -0.68 -25.20 6.93
N ASN A 21 -0.68 -25.93 5.82
CA ASN A 21 -0.92 -25.38 4.49
C ASN A 21 -2.07 -26.14 3.80
N PRO A 22 -3.33 -25.72 3.98
CA PRO A 22 -4.48 -26.41 3.40
C PRO A 22 -4.77 -25.97 1.95
N ASN A 23 -3.93 -25.11 1.35
CA ASN A 23 -4.15 -24.45 0.05
C ASN A 23 -5.53 -23.76 -0.07
N LYS A 24 -5.98 -23.14 1.02
CA LYS A 24 -7.23 -22.38 1.13
C LYS A 24 -7.13 -21.33 2.25
N THR A 25 -8.12 -20.43 2.33
CA THR A 25 -8.21 -19.41 3.38
C THR A 25 -8.17 -20.05 4.77
N ILE A 26 -7.28 -19.59 5.65
CA ILE A 26 -7.26 -19.98 7.07
C ILE A 26 -8.05 -18.95 7.89
N LEU A 27 -8.88 -19.41 8.83
CA LEU A 27 -9.60 -18.60 9.81
C LEU A 27 -9.18 -19.00 11.24
N ASN A 28 -8.64 -18.06 12.00
CA ASN A 28 -8.62 -18.14 13.46
C ASN A 28 -9.80 -17.31 14.01
N PRO A 29 -10.86 -17.94 14.56
CA PRO A 29 -12.06 -17.20 14.97
C PRO A 29 -11.81 -16.36 16.23
N GLU A 30 -12.74 -15.44 16.51
CA GLU A 30 -12.70 -14.59 17.69
C GLU A 30 -12.71 -15.42 18.98
N HIS A 31 -11.97 -14.95 20.00
CA HIS A 31 -11.72 -15.65 21.28
C HIS A 31 -10.95 -16.97 21.21
N TYR A 32 -10.60 -17.50 20.03
CA TYR A 32 -9.73 -18.67 19.93
C TYR A 32 -8.26 -18.29 20.13
N THR A 33 -7.49 -19.24 20.64
CA THR A 33 -6.05 -19.08 20.88
C THR A 33 -5.31 -20.28 20.28
N VAL A 34 -4.56 -20.00 19.23
CA VAL A 34 -3.67 -20.96 18.56
C VAL A 34 -2.29 -20.82 19.17
N LYS A 35 -1.65 -21.96 19.48
CA LYS A 35 -0.29 -22.01 20.02
C LYS A 35 0.50 -23.06 19.26
N THR A 36 1.42 -22.63 18.40
CA THR A 36 2.51 -23.52 17.92
C THR A 36 3.52 -23.61 19.07
N LEU A 37 4.06 -24.79 19.39
CA LEU A 37 4.64 -25.00 20.74
C LEU A 37 6.16 -24.76 20.80
N LYS A 38 6.87 -25.54 20.00
CA LYS A 38 8.32 -25.50 19.80
C LYS A 38 8.54 -26.07 18.42
N GLY A 39 9.26 -25.37 17.56
CA GLY A 39 9.45 -25.93 16.23
C GLY A 39 10.07 -25.02 15.20
N ARG A 40 9.48 -25.11 14.01
CA ARG A 40 9.68 -24.27 12.83
C ARG A 40 8.33 -24.25 12.12
N ASP A 41 7.34 -23.77 12.86
CA ASP A 41 5.94 -24.07 12.61
C ASP A 41 5.38 -23.10 11.58
N GLN A 42 4.59 -23.60 10.64
CA GLN A 42 4.14 -22.81 9.49
C GLN A 42 2.62 -22.79 9.41
N ILE A 43 2.04 -21.60 9.40
CA ILE A 43 0.62 -21.32 9.15
C ILE A 43 0.57 -20.58 7.82
N ILE A 44 0.26 -21.29 6.75
CA ILE A 44 0.27 -20.77 5.37
C ILE A 44 -1.16 -20.82 4.83
N GLY A 45 -1.80 -19.65 4.81
CA GLY A 45 -3.11 -19.47 4.18
C GLY A 45 -2.95 -18.95 2.76
N SER A 46 -3.51 -19.64 1.77
CA SER A 46 -3.45 -19.22 0.38
C SER A 46 -4.82 -19.31 -0.26
N SER A 47 -5.22 -18.31 -1.03
CA SER A 47 -6.57 -18.25 -1.59
C SER A 47 -6.55 -17.48 -2.92
N SER A 48 -7.16 -18.07 -3.95
CA SER A 48 -7.29 -17.46 -5.28
C SER A 48 -8.70 -17.66 -5.80
N ILE A 49 -9.35 -16.58 -6.25
CA ILE A 49 -10.63 -16.62 -6.94
C ILE A 49 -10.49 -15.82 -8.24
N ARG A 50 -10.87 -16.47 -9.35
CA ARG A 50 -11.06 -15.85 -10.66
C ARG A 50 -12.54 -15.80 -10.98
N PHE A 51 -13.03 -14.67 -11.49
CA PHE A 51 -14.40 -14.48 -11.91
C PHE A 51 -14.46 -13.90 -13.33
N ASN A 52 -15.27 -14.50 -14.21
CA ASN A 52 -15.56 -13.93 -15.53
C ASN A 52 -16.85 -13.09 -15.45
N LEU A 53 -16.70 -11.77 -15.55
CA LEU A 53 -17.77 -10.78 -15.55
C LEU A 53 -18.75 -10.95 -16.73
N GLY A 54 -18.32 -11.52 -17.86
CA GLY A 54 -19.19 -11.77 -19.00
C GLY A 54 -20.29 -12.80 -18.72
N VAL A 55 -20.01 -13.84 -17.93
CA VAL A 55 -21.00 -14.88 -17.54
C VAL A 55 -22.13 -14.28 -16.71
N SER A 56 -21.86 -13.25 -15.91
CA SER A 56 -22.92 -12.51 -15.21
C SER A 56 -23.91 -11.91 -16.22
N VAL A 57 -23.41 -11.27 -17.28
CA VAL A 57 -24.26 -10.50 -18.19
C VAL A 57 -25.19 -11.39 -19.00
N GLU A 58 -24.71 -12.55 -19.44
CA GLU A 58 -25.53 -13.62 -20.02
C GLU A 58 -26.73 -13.95 -19.11
N VAL A 59 -26.47 -14.29 -17.84
CA VAL A 59 -27.50 -14.62 -16.85
C VAL A 59 -28.47 -13.46 -16.61
N ALA A 60 -28.00 -12.20 -16.60
CA ALA A 60 -28.89 -11.05 -16.46
C ALA A 60 -29.80 -10.85 -17.68
N ALA A 61 -29.25 -10.99 -18.88
CA ALA A 61 -29.98 -10.80 -20.13
C ALA A 61 -31.00 -11.93 -20.34
N GLU A 62 -30.66 -13.19 -20.04
CA GLU A 62 -31.60 -14.32 -20.02
C GLU A 62 -32.75 -14.11 -19.04
N ALA A 63 -32.45 -13.69 -17.80
CA ALA A 63 -33.48 -13.47 -16.78
C ALA A 63 -34.46 -12.34 -17.18
N ILE A 64 -33.99 -11.28 -17.84
CA ILE A 64 -34.86 -10.23 -18.42
C ILE A 64 -35.71 -10.81 -19.54
N GLY A 65 -35.13 -11.62 -20.44
CA GLY A 65 -35.86 -12.29 -21.52
C GLY A 65 -36.97 -13.23 -21.03
N GLN A 66 -36.83 -13.78 -19.83
CA GLN A 66 -37.84 -14.60 -19.16
C GLN A 66 -38.84 -13.78 -18.29
N GLY A 67 -38.77 -12.45 -18.31
CA GLY A 67 -39.63 -11.56 -17.53
C GLY A 67 -39.28 -11.46 -16.03
N GLY A 68 -38.10 -11.94 -15.64
CA GLY A 68 -37.55 -11.83 -14.28
C GLY A 68 -36.78 -10.54 -14.05
N ASN A 69 -36.54 -10.21 -12.78
CA ASN A 69 -35.65 -9.12 -12.39
C ASN A 69 -34.27 -9.69 -11.98
N PRO A 70 -33.23 -9.59 -12.83
CA PRO A 70 -31.91 -10.17 -12.55
C PRO A 70 -31.22 -9.54 -11.33
N VAL A 71 -31.47 -8.26 -11.08
CA VAL A 71 -30.82 -7.43 -10.06
C VAL A 71 -31.11 -7.91 -8.63
N ASN A 72 -32.17 -8.70 -8.46
CA ASN A 72 -32.57 -9.32 -7.19
C ASN A 72 -32.00 -10.73 -6.98
N SER A 73 -31.30 -11.31 -7.96
CA SER A 73 -30.60 -12.57 -7.74
C SER A 73 -29.38 -12.35 -6.84
N ALA A 74 -29.46 -12.87 -5.60
CA ALA A 74 -28.36 -12.77 -4.63
C ALA A 74 -27.06 -13.40 -5.18
N GLU A 75 -27.20 -14.39 -6.06
CA GLU A 75 -26.13 -15.08 -6.75
C GLU A 75 -25.33 -14.17 -7.71
N PHE A 76 -25.96 -13.19 -8.36
CA PHE A 76 -25.26 -12.23 -9.22
C PHE A 76 -24.40 -11.29 -8.37
N ARG A 77 -25.01 -10.62 -7.38
CA ARG A 77 -24.32 -9.64 -6.52
C ARG A 77 -23.17 -10.26 -5.70
N THR A 78 -23.29 -11.52 -5.30
CA THR A 78 -22.21 -12.23 -4.57
C THR A 78 -21.10 -12.79 -5.47
N LYS A 79 -21.19 -12.63 -6.80
CA LYS A 79 -20.15 -13.02 -7.75
C LYS A 79 -19.31 -11.85 -8.26
N SER A 80 -19.90 -10.67 -8.48
CA SER A 80 -19.18 -9.45 -8.91
C SER A 80 -18.30 -8.83 -7.82
N LYS A 81 -18.58 -9.14 -6.54
CA LYS A 81 -17.77 -8.75 -5.38
C LYS A 81 -16.93 -9.93 -4.89
N LEU A 82 -15.65 -9.91 -5.23
CA LEU A 82 -14.64 -10.81 -4.69
C LEU A 82 -14.01 -10.17 -3.45
N ASN A 83 -14.21 -10.79 -2.30
CA ASN A 83 -13.44 -10.51 -1.10
C ASN A 83 -12.73 -11.80 -0.70
N ILE A 84 -11.41 -11.77 -0.68
CA ILE A 84 -10.58 -12.96 -0.50
C ILE A 84 -9.44 -12.68 0.48
N ASP A 85 -9.19 -13.68 1.33
CA ASP A 85 -8.21 -13.64 2.40
C ASP A 85 -7.28 -14.84 2.31
N GLY A 86 -5.97 -14.66 2.50
CA GLY A 86 -5.06 -15.76 2.79
C GLY A 86 -5.27 -16.27 4.21
N ILE A 87 -5.11 -15.37 5.19
CA ILE A 87 -5.40 -15.62 6.61
C ILE A 87 -6.36 -14.57 7.16
N ILE A 88 -7.38 -15.00 7.89
CA ILE A 88 -8.26 -14.16 8.72
C ILE A 88 -7.94 -14.48 10.19
N ASN A 89 -7.30 -13.55 10.90
CA ASN A 89 -7.08 -13.68 12.35
C ASN A 89 -7.96 -12.72 13.15
N LYS A 90 -8.92 -13.28 13.89
CA LYS A 90 -9.75 -12.57 14.87
C LYS A 90 -9.44 -12.97 16.32
N GLY A 91 -8.71 -14.05 16.50
CA GLY A 91 -8.28 -14.56 17.81
C GLY A 91 -6.83 -14.19 18.10
N ASN A 92 -6.18 -15.05 18.89
CA ASN A 92 -4.74 -14.97 19.16
C ASN A 92 -4.01 -16.09 18.43
N ILE A 93 -2.90 -15.77 17.77
CA ILE A 93 -1.90 -16.72 17.26
C ILE A 93 -0.61 -16.47 18.03
N TYR A 94 -0.09 -17.50 18.70
CA TYR A 94 1.22 -17.49 19.35
C TYR A 94 2.10 -18.57 18.72
N THR A 95 3.26 -18.23 18.16
CA THR A 95 4.20 -19.26 17.65
C THR A 95 5.23 -19.70 18.71
N ASN A 96 5.38 -18.93 19.78
CA ASN A 96 6.20 -19.22 20.96
C ASN A 96 7.71 -19.32 20.71
N ARG A 97 8.25 -20.45 20.26
CA ARG A 97 9.71 -20.62 20.12
C ARG A 97 10.05 -21.45 18.91
N GLY A 98 10.59 -20.84 17.87
CA GLY A 98 11.07 -21.61 16.75
C GLY A 98 11.79 -20.82 15.68
N ARG A 99 11.36 -21.12 14.47
CA ARG A 99 11.67 -20.41 13.23
C ARG A 99 10.36 -20.34 12.46
N ASP A 100 9.41 -19.62 13.07
CA ASP A 100 8.01 -19.83 12.77
C ASP A 100 7.50 -18.86 11.71
N VAL A 101 6.45 -19.29 11.00
CA VAL A 101 5.90 -18.63 9.83
C VAL A 101 4.39 -18.46 9.94
N VAL A 102 3.89 -17.22 9.89
CA VAL A 102 2.51 -16.90 9.51
C VAL A 102 2.55 -16.19 8.14
N SER A 103 2.03 -16.85 7.10
CA SER A 103 2.09 -16.35 5.73
C SER A 103 0.73 -16.41 5.04
N GLY A 104 0.33 -15.30 4.41
CA GLY A 104 -0.98 -15.14 3.79
C GLY A 104 -0.89 -14.67 2.35
N THR A 105 -1.38 -15.47 1.40
CA THR A 105 -1.43 -15.10 -0.03
C THR A 105 -2.87 -15.01 -0.51
N ALA A 106 -3.22 -13.91 -1.17
CA ALA A 106 -4.56 -13.64 -1.66
C ALA A 106 -4.55 -13.11 -3.09
N THR A 107 -5.35 -13.72 -3.98
CA THR A 107 -5.50 -13.27 -5.37
C THR A 107 -6.98 -13.13 -5.73
N ALA A 108 -7.45 -11.89 -5.92
CA ALA A 108 -8.76 -11.58 -6.47
C ALA A 108 -8.61 -11.14 -7.91
N GLN A 109 -9.15 -11.89 -8.87
CA GLN A 109 -9.08 -11.53 -10.28
C GLN A 109 -10.49 -11.53 -10.88
N ILE A 110 -10.92 -10.38 -11.38
CA ILE A 110 -12.10 -10.26 -12.23
C ILE A 110 -11.59 -10.06 -13.66
N THR A 111 -12.05 -10.88 -14.59
CA THR A 111 -11.79 -10.70 -16.03
C THR A 111 -13.10 -10.60 -16.78
N ALA A 112 -13.08 -10.07 -18.00
CA ALA A 112 -14.13 -10.31 -18.99
C ALA A 112 -13.59 -11.20 -20.12
N ILE A 113 -14.45 -11.98 -20.76
CA ILE A 113 -14.13 -12.71 -22.00
C ILE A 113 -14.98 -12.16 -23.14
N ALA A 114 -14.33 -11.79 -24.26
CA ALA A 114 -14.97 -11.04 -25.35
C ALA A 114 -16.14 -11.80 -26.00
N GLN A 115 -16.05 -13.14 -26.03
CA GLN A 115 -17.16 -14.01 -26.44
C GLN A 115 -18.39 -13.79 -25.56
N THR A 116 -18.26 -13.95 -24.23
CA THR A 116 -19.38 -13.77 -23.28
C THR A 116 -19.95 -12.34 -23.28
N VAL A 117 -19.15 -11.33 -23.60
CA VAL A 117 -19.63 -9.95 -23.81
C VAL A 117 -20.42 -9.82 -25.12
N SER A 118 -19.98 -10.48 -26.18
CA SER A 118 -20.68 -10.48 -27.49
C SER A 118 -21.99 -11.26 -27.44
N GLU A 119 -22.03 -12.38 -26.71
CA GLU A 119 -23.25 -13.14 -26.42
C GLU A 119 -24.25 -12.29 -25.63
N ALA A 120 -23.78 -11.56 -24.61
CA ALA A 120 -24.59 -10.57 -23.89
C ALA A 120 -25.15 -9.45 -24.78
N ILE A 121 -24.34 -8.88 -25.70
CA ILE A 121 -24.79 -7.88 -26.68
C ILE A 121 -25.87 -8.49 -27.60
N ALA A 122 -25.69 -9.73 -28.05
CA ALA A 122 -26.66 -10.43 -28.88
C ALA A 122 -28.00 -10.65 -28.15
N ILE A 123 -27.99 -11.05 -26.87
CA ILE A 123 -29.23 -11.18 -26.08
C ILE A 123 -29.85 -9.80 -25.83
N ALA A 124 -29.06 -8.77 -25.50
CA ALA A 124 -29.53 -7.39 -25.28
C ALA A 124 -30.28 -6.80 -26.50
N ASN A 125 -29.96 -7.25 -27.72
CA ASN A 125 -30.69 -6.89 -28.94
C ASN A 125 -32.08 -7.54 -29.09
N THR A 126 -32.41 -8.52 -28.24
CA THR A 126 -33.67 -9.28 -28.26
C THR A 126 -34.58 -9.00 -27.07
N VAL A 127 -34.11 -8.23 -26.08
CA VAL A 127 -34.82 -7.89 -24.84
C VAL A 127 -34.87 -6.37 -24.62
N ASP A 128 -35.42 -5.89 -23.49
CA ASP A 128 -35.36 -4.48 -23.12
C ASP A 128 -33.91 -4.06 -22.80
N ALA A 129 -33.26 -3.43 -23.78
CA ALA A 129 -31.93 -2.87 -23.67
C ALA A 129 -31.80 -1.87 -22.48
N THR A 130 -32.84 -1.12 -22.13
CA THR A 130 -32.82 -0.20 -20.98
C THR A 130 -32.78 -0.98 -19.66
N ALA A 131 -33.54 -2.08 -19.57
CA ALA A 131 -33.48 -2.97 -18.42
C ALA A 131 -32.11 -3.66 -18.27
N VAL A 132 -31.48 -4.05 -19.39
CA VAL A 132 -30.11 -4.60 -19.40
C VAL A 132 -29.10 -3.56 -18.92
N ALA A 133 -29.13 -2.34 -19.48
CA ALA A 133 -28.24 -1.25 -19.08
C ALA A 133 -28.36 -0.93 -17.58
N ASN A 134 -29.59 -0.78 -17.08
CA ASN A 134 -29.86 -0.50 -15.66
C ASN A 134 -29.43 -1.67 -14.75
N SER A 135 -29.63 -2.91 -15.20
CA SER A 135 -29.15 -4.09 -14.47
C SER A 135 -27.63 -4.07 -14.36
N LEU A 136 -26.93 -3.80 -15.48
CA LEU A 136 -25.48 -3.75 -15.53
C LEU A 136 -24.89 -2.59 -14.74
N ALA A 137 -25.48 -1.40 -14.82
CA ALA A 137 -25.07 -0.22 -14.06
C ALA A 137 -25.27 -0.36 -12.54
N SER A 138 -26.07 -1.34 -12.10
CA SER A 138 -26.29 -1.64 -10.67
C SER A 138 -25.28 -2.64 -10.08
N VAL A 139 -24.31 -3.09 -10.89
CA VAL A 139 -23.35 -4.12 -10.49
C VAL A 139 -22.19 -3.49 -9.73
N GLU A 140 -22.10 -3.77 -8.44
CA GLU A 140 -20.90 -3.49 -7.65
C GLU A 140 -19.79 -4.46 -8.10
N ILE A 141 -18.82 -3.96 -8.88
CA ILE A 141 -17.62 -4.70 -9.29
C ILE A 141 -16.52 -4.38 -8.27
N ALA A 142 -16.09 -5.38 -7.50
CA ALA A 142 -15.05 -5.18 -6.50
C ALA A 142 -14.11 -6.39 -6.38
N ALA A 143 -12.81 -6.15 -6.51
CA ALA A 143 -11.76 -7.14 -6.30
C ALA A 143 -10.94 -6.73 -5.07
N VAL A 144 -11.18 -7.38 -3.92
CA VAL A 144 -10.54 -7.08 -2.64
C VAL A 144 -9.75 -8.31 -2.18
N ALA A 145 -8.42 -8.20 -2.17
CA ALA A 145 -7.49 -9.24 -1.70
C ALA A 145 -6.76 -8.77 -0.44
N ASN A 146 -6.81 -9.58 0.63
CA ASN A 146 -6.02 -9.37 1.85
C ASN A 146 -5.09 -10.57 2.05
N GLY A 147 -3.77 -10.41 2.02
CA GLY A 147 -2.88 -11.52 2.30
C GLY A 147 -3.11 -12.04 3.72
N ILE A 148 -2.99 -11.14 4.71
CA ILE A 148 -3.36 -11.38 6.11
C ILE A 148 -4.30 -10.27 6.58
N ARG A 149 -5.47 -10.64 7.09
CA ARG A 149 -6.39 -9.73 7.80
C ARG A 149 -6.36 -10.03 9.29
N ASN A 150 -5.64 -9.21 10.06
CA ASN A 150 -5.49 -9.31 11.50
C ASN A 150 -6.31 -8.24 12.22
N SER A 151 -7.39 -8.65 12.89
CA SER A 151 -8.12 -7.83 13.88
C SER A 151 -7.96 -8.38 15.30
N GLY A 152 -7.07 -9.35 15.49
CA GLY A 152 -6.73 -9.95 16.77
C GLY A 152 -5.25 -9.76 17.08
N LYS A 153 -4.63 -10.77 17.68
CA LYS A 153 -3.20 -10.76 18.03
C LYS A 153 -2.44 -11.81 17.21
N ILE A 154 -1.33 -11.40 16.62
CA ILE A 154 -0.24 -12.31 16.19
C ILE A 154 0.96 -12.01 17.10
N SER A 155 1.53 -13.05 17.70
CA SER A 155 2.73 -12.95 18.51
C SER A 155 3.67 -14.08 18.13
N THR A 156 4.75 -13.78 17.40
CA THR A 156 5.94 -14.63 17.49
C THR A 156 6.62 -14.35 18.84
N GLY A 157 7.61 -15.16 19.24
CA GLY A 157 7.98 -15.27 20.65
C GLY A 157 9.45 -15.07 20.93
N ALA A 158 10.21 -16.15 21.10
CA ALA A 158 11.63 -16.07 21.46
C ALA A 158 12.47 -17.05 20.64
N GLY A 159 13.28 -16.48 19.76
CA GLY A 159 14.11 -17.14 18.77
C GLY A 159 14.27 -16.19 17.58
N SER A 160 15.17 -16.48 16.65
CA SER A 160 15.05 -15.90 15.31
C SER A 160 13.84 -16.57 14.64
N ASP A 161 12.63 -16.14 14.97
CA ASP A 161 11.39 -16.49 14.26
C ASP A 161 11.50 -15.97 12.82
N THR A 162 10.86 -16.58 11.80
CA THR A 162 11.43 -16.40 10.43
C THR A 162 10.53 -16.41 9.12
N VAL A 163 10.10 -15.26 8.49
CA VAL A 163 9.64 -15.05 7.05
C VAL A 163 10.78 -15.48 6.14
N VAL A 164 10.59 -16.57 5.43
CA VAL A 164 11.04 -16.72 4.05
C VAL A 164 12.15 -15.74 3.53
N GLY A 165 13.39 -15.87 4.03
CA GLY A 165 14.58 -15.08 3.70
C GLY A 165 15.94 -15.63 4.21
N GLU A 166 16.30 -16.90 4.06
CA GLU A 166 15.44 -18.01 3.61
C GLU A 166 14.48 -18.43 4.73
N ALA A 167 14.62 -17.81 5.91
CA ALA A 167 13.57 -17.47 6.88
C ALA A 167 14.01 -16.19 7.77
N ILE A 168 13.16 -15.15 8.14
CA ILE A 168 13.29 -13.82 8.94
C ILE A 168 11.91 -13.21 9.45
N ALA A 169 11.51 -13.17 10.75
CA ALA A 169 10.10 -13.42 11.34
C ALA A 169 8.79 -13.34 10.53
N SER A 170 8.01 -14.43 10.38
CA SER A 170 6.87 -14.34 9.43
C SER A 170 5.58 -13.79 10.01
N VAL A 171 5.36 -12.51 9.73
CA VAL A 171 4.10 -12.08 9.09
C VAL A 171 4.45 -11.70 7.65
N ALA A 172 4.22 -12.61 6.71
CA ALA A 172 4.42 -12.37 5.27
C ALA A 172 3.08 -12.27 4.57
N ALA A 173 2.89 -11.28 3.71
CA ALA A 173 1.65 -11.17 2.96
C ALA A 173 1.83 -10.70 1.52
N VAL A 174 1.22 -11.45 0.58
CA VAL A 174 1.13 -11.05 -0.82
C VAL A 174 -0.34 -10.94 -1.20
N ALA A 175 -0.76 -9.75 -1.61
CA ALA A 175 -2.08 -9.51 -2.18
C ALA A 175 -1.96 -9.07 -3.63
N THR A 176 -2.78 -9.66 -4.49
CA THR A 176 -2.97 -9.21 -5.87
C THR A 176 -4.45 -9.07 -6.17
N ALA A 177 -4.84 -7.87 -6.58
CA ALA A 177 -6.19 -7.56 -7.01
C ALA A 177 -6.14 -7.05 -8.46
N THR A 178 -6.99 -7.57 -9.33
CA THR A 178 -6.97 -7.23 -10.76
C THR A 178 -8.37 -7.19 -11.36
N ILE A 179 -8.66 -6.14 -12.12
CA ILE A 179 -9.79 -6.07 -13.06
C ILE A 179 -9.22 -5.94 -14.47
N ASP A 180 -9.43 -6.96 -15.31
CA ASP A 180 -9.07 -6.95 -16.74
C ASP A 180 -10.35 -7.01 -17.59
N VAL A 181 -10.60 -5.95 -18.35
CA VAL A 181 -11.81 -5.76 -19.14
C VAL A 181 -11.54 -5.33 -20.59
N THR A 182 -10.31 -5.50 -21.10
CA THR A 182 -9.96 -5.21 -22.50
C THR A 182 -10.79 -6.03 -23.50
N ALA A 183 -11.28 -7.19 -23.06
CA ALA A 183 -12.29 -7.98 -23.75
C ALA A 183 -13.63 -7.24 -24.00
N ILE A 184 -14.05 -6.34 -23.11
CA ILE A 184 -15.27 -5.53 -23.26
C ILE A 184 -15.04 -4.50 -24.36
N VAL A 185 -13.95 -3.73 -24.27
CA VAL A 185 -13.60 -2.71 -25.28
C VAL A 185 -13.42 -3.34 -26.66
N SER A 186 -12.77 -4.50 -26.73
CA SER A 186 -12.64 -5.28 -27.98
C SER A 186 -14.00 -5.71 -28.54
N ALA A 187 -14.92 -6.20 -27.70
CA ALA A 187 -16.26 -6.58 -28.13
C ALA A 187 -17.09 -5.37 -28.59
N VAL A 188 -16.97 -4.22 -27.90
CA VAL A 188 -17.67 -2.98 -28.27
C VAL A 188 -17.13 -2.40 -29.58
N ALA A 189 -15.82 -2.47 -29.81
CA ALA A 189 -15.19 -2.05 -31.05
C ALA A 189 -15.65 -2.88 -32.27
N GLN A 190 -15.79 -4.19 -32.10
CA GLN A 190 -15.96 -5.16 -33.20
C GLN A 190 -17.42 -5.50 -33.54
N ASN A 191 -18.38 -5.30 -32.63
CA ASN A 191 -19.79 -5.60 -32.90
C ASN A 191 -20.47 -4.44 -33.66
N PRO A 192 -21.39 -4.71 -34.60
CA PRO A 192 -22.12 -3.66 -35.31
C PRO A 192 -23.00 -2.84 -34.36
N MET A 193 -23.11 -1.54 -34.61
CA MET A 193 -23.86 -0.61 -33.76
C MET A 193 -25.34 -1.04 -33.59
N SER A 194 -25.80 -1.08 -32.35
CA SER A 194 -27.18 -1.43 -32.00
C SER A 194 -27.59 -0.83 -30.64
N ASP A 195 -28.90 -0.80 -30.36
CA ASP A 195 -29.41 -0.36 -29.06
C ASP A 195 -28.94 -1.28 -27.91
N GLY A 196 -28.88 -2.60 -28.14
CA GLY A 196 -28.34 -3.56 -27.17
C GLY A 196 -26.85 -3.38 -26.92
N LEU A 197 -26.05 -3.10 -27.97
CA LEU A 197 -24.62 -2.77 -27.82
C LEU A 197 -24.43 -1.53 -26.96
N ARG A 198 -25.14 -0.44 -27.30
CA ARG A 198 -25.09 0.82 -26.56
C ARG A 198 -25.50 0.65 -25.11
N ALA A 199 -26.56 -0.11 -24.85
CA ALA A 199 -27.02 -0.43 -23.50
C ALA A 199 -25.98 -1.21 -22.68
N VAL A 200 -25.40 -2.26 -23.25
CA VAL A 200 -24.39 -3.09 -22.57
C VAL A 200 -23.14 -2.27 -22.26
N ALA A 201 -22.64 -1.49 -23.22
CA ALA A 201 -21.45 -0.66 -23.05
C ALA A 201 -21.66 0.46 -22.00
N LEU A 202 -22.78 1.18 -22.03
CA LEU A 202 -23.10 2.21 -21.02
C LEU A 202 -23.33 1.61 -19.63
N GLY A 203 -23.96 0.43 -19.56
CA GLY A 203 -24.12 -0.32 -18.31
C GLY A 203 -22.78 -0.71 -17.70
N PHE A 204 -21.86 -1.24 -18.51
CA PHE A 204 -20.49 -1.55 -18.08
C PHE A 204 -19.72 -0.29 -17.68
N ALA A 205 -19.74 0.77 -18.48
CA ALA A 205 -19.05 2.02 -18.15
C ALA A 205 -19.52 2.58 -16.79
N THR A 206 -20.83 2.56 -16.53
CA THR A 206 -21.38 3.04 -15.25
C THR A 206 -20.86 2.24 -14.04
N SER A 207 -20.73 0.92 -14.17
CA SER A 207 -20.24 0.05 -13.10
C SER A 207 -18.72 -0.03 -13.00
N LEU A 208 -17.98 0.19 -14.08
CA LEU A 208 -16.52 0.27 -14.08
C LEU A 208 -16.01 1.60 -13.50
N ALA A 209 -16.72 2.69 -13.76
CA ALA A 209 -16.47 3.98 -13.10
C ALA A 209 -16.74 3.96 -11.58
N GLN A 210 -17.41 2.93 -11.08
CA GLN A 210 -17.66 2.67 -9.65
C GLN A 210 -16.91 1.43 -9.15
N ALA A 211 -16.07 0.82 -9.99
CA ALA A 211 -15.37 -0.41 -9.63
C ALA A 211 -14.24 -0.12 -8.65
N LYS A 212 -13.94 -1.13 -7.82
CA LYS A 212 -12.95 -1.01 -6.74
C LYS A 212 -11.96 -2.18 -6.76
N VAL A 213 -10.69 -1.89 -6.90
CA VAL A 213 -9.58 -2.84 -6.80
C VAL A 213 -8.77 -2.49 -5.56
N VAL A 214 -8.68 -3.43 -4.61
CA VAL A 214 -7.87 -3.25 -3.39
C VAL A 214 -7.02 -4.48 -3.15
N ALA A 215 -5.71 -4.28 -3.22
CA ALA A 215 -4.74 -5.21 -2.66
C ALA A 215 -4.28 -4.68 -1.30
N THR A 216 -4.40 -5.50 -0.25
CA THR A 216 -3.75 -5.23 1.04
C THR A 216 -2.89 -6.40 1.45
N GLY A 217 -1.60 -6.20 1.66
CA GLY A 217 -0.72 -7.26 2.15
C GLY A 217 -1.13 -7.66 3.57
N ILE A 218 -0.63 -6.93 4.56
CA ILE A 218 -1.00 -7.08 5.97
C ILE A 218 -2.01 -6.00 6.32
N ASN A 219 -3.25 -6.40 6.60
CA ASN A 219 -4.28 -5.54 7.16
C ASN A 219 -4.37 -5.75 8.67
N ASN A 220 -3.60 -4.97 9.43
CA ASN A 220 -3.53 -4.97 10.90
C ASN A 220 -4.46 -3.91 11.53
N ALA A 221 -5.56 -3.54 10.87
CA ALA A 221 -6.44 -2.46 11.33
C ALA A 221 -7.09 -2.81 12.69
N GLY A 222 -6.70 -2.09 13.75
CA GLY A 222 -7.08 -2.38 15.13
C GLY A 222 -6.47 -3.66 15.73
N GLY A 223 -5.55 -4.32 15.01
CA GLY A 223 -4.88 -5.54 15.43
C GLY A 223 -3.55 -5.30 16.15
N GLU A 224 -2.96 -6.36 16.68
CA GLU A 224 -1.64 -6.36 17.31
C GLU A 224 -0.74 -7.41 16.63
N ILE A 225 0.45 -6.98 16.19
CA ILE A 225 1.54 -7.86 15.73
C ILE A 225 2.73 -7.63 16.66
N LYS A 226 3.29 -8.72 17.19
CA LYS A 226 4.52 -8.71 17.99
C LYS A 226 5.46 -9.82 17.55
N THR A 227 6.76 -9.56 17.45
CA THR A 227 7.70 -10.62 17.04
C THR A 227 8.60 -11.15 18.17
N GLY A 228 8.88 -10.30 19.17
CA GLY A 228 9.34 -10.69 20.50
C GLY A 228 10.83 -10.47 20.74
N SER A 229 11.65 -11.50 20.51
CA SER A 229 13.10 -11.39 20.61
C SER A 229 13.80 -12.31 19.62
N GLY A 230 14.50 -11.74 18.64
CA GLY A 230 15.02 -12.47 17.50
C GLY A 230 15.90 -11.62 16.57
N ALA A 231 15.78 -11.89 15.29
CA ALA A 231 16.16 -10.99 14.21
C ALA A 231 14.98 -11.13 13.26
N ASP A 232 13.95 -10.38 13.62
CA ASP A 232 12.60 -10.61 13.16
C ASP A 232 12.33 -9.82 11.89
N ASN A 233 11.25 -10.12 11.17
CA ASN A 233 10.79 -9.24 10.11
C ASN A 233 9.26 -9.16 10.06
N ILE A 234 8.73 -8.26 9.24
CA ILE A 234 7.32 -8.14 8.89
C ILE A 234 7.30 -7.67 7.44
N SER A 235 7.00 -8.56 6.49
CA SER A 235 7.07 -8.22 5.07
C SER A 235 5.71 -8.28 4.37
N ALA A 236 5.47 -7.31 3.50
CA ALA A 236 4.23 -7.24 2.72
C ALA A 236 4.43 -6.69 1.32
N THR A 237 3.77 -7.32 0.36
CA THR A 237 3.64 -6.83 -1.02
C THR A 237 2.17 -6.73 -1.38
N ALA A 238 1.75 -5.54 -1.85
CA ALA A 238 0.43 -5.33 -2.43
C ALA A 238 0.57 -4.85 -3.88
N ASN A 239 -0.02 -5.59 -4.80
CA ASN A 239 -0.09 -5.22 -6.21
C ASN A 239 -1.55 -5.10 -6.62
N SER A 240 -1.96 -3.89 -7.00
CA SER A 240 -3.32 -3.59 -7.46
C SER A 240 -3.24 -3.17 -8.93
N TYR A 241 -4.17 -3.67 -9.75
CA TYR A 241 -4.23 -3.36 -11.17
C TYR A 241 -5.69 -3.21 -11.62
N SER A 242 -6.16 -1.98 -11.74
CA SER A 242 -7.22 -1.67 -12.71
C SER A 242 -6.64 -1.70 -14.13
N ALA A 243 -7.47 -1.88 -15.16
CA ALA A 243 -7.03 -1.97 -16.56
C ALA A 243 -6.64 -0.59 -17.18
N THR A 244 -6.04 0.30 -16.40
CA THR A 244 -5.54 1.63 -16.79
C THR A 244 -4.38 1.63 -17.80
N TYR A 245 -4.08 0.50 -18.45
CA TYR A 245 -3.11 0.42 -19.55
C TYR A 245 -3.70 0.97 -20.86
N ALA A 246 -3.82 2.30 -20.91
CA ALA A 246 -4.44 3.06 -22.00
C ALA A 246 -3.85 2.77 -23.40
N GLU A 247 -2.59 2.35 -23.51
CA GLU A 247 -1.93 2.11 -24.81
C GLU A 247 -2.49 0.91 -25.60
N ALA A 248 -2.87 -0.16 -24.90
CA ALA A 248 -3.50 -1.33 -25.54
C ALA A 248 -4.95 -1.04 -25.95
N GLU A 249 -5.67 -0.32 -25.09
CA GLU A 249 -7.08 0.04 -25.27
C GLU A 249 -7.26 1.02 -26.45
N LEU A 250 -6.41 2.05 -26.56
CA LEU A 250 -6.43 3.03 -27.66
C LEU A 250 -6.26 2.37 -29.03
N SER A 251 -5.48 1.29 -29.12
CA SER A 251 -5.32 0.53 -30.37
C SER A 251 -6.64 -0.13 -30.79
N ALA A 252 -7.36 -0.76 -29.86
CA ALA A 252 -8.67 -1.38 -30.13
C ALA A 252 -9.75 -0.34 -30.45
N VAL A 253 -9.74 0.82 -29.79
CA VAL A 253 -10.61 1.96 -30.13
C VAL A 253 -10.30 2.49 -31.53
N SER A 254 -9.03 2.68 -31.88
CA SER A 254 -8.62 3.31 -33.16
C SER A 254 -9.02 2.53 -34.42
N ILE A 255 -9.21 1.21 -34.31
CA ILE A 255 -9.62 0.33 -35.42
C ILE A 255 -11.13 0.07 -35.46
N ALA A 256 -11.90 0.57 -34.48
CA ALA A 256 -13.35 0.45 -34.46
C ALA A 256 -13.99 1.34 -35.52
N ASP A 257 -15.19 0.97 -36.00
CA ASP A 257 -16.01 1.85 -36.83
C ASP A 257 -16.27 3.18 -36.10
N PRO A 258 -16.29 4.35 -36.79
CA PRO A 258 -16.36 5.67 -36.14
C PRO A 258 -17.50 5.85 -35.13
N GLU A 259 -18.64 5.18 -35.34
CA GLU A 259 -19.78 5.19 -34.41
C GLU A 259 -19.49 4.40 -33.11
N ASN A 260 -18.73 3.30 -33.21
CA ASN A 260 -18.29 2.51 -32.06
C ASN A 260 -17.14 3.17 -31.28
N GLN A 261 -16.31 4.00 -31.92
CA GLN A 261 -15.14 4.64 -31.28
C GLN A 261 -15.53 5.42 -30.03
N ALA A 262 -16.59 6.24 -30.10
CA ALA A 262 -17.06 7.02 -28.96
C ALA A 262 -17.59 6.14 -27.81
N LEU A 263 -18.26 5.04 -28.16
CA LEU A 263 -18.82 4.10 -27.18
C LEU A 263 -17.73 3.26 -26.50
N ALA A 264 -16.74 2.81 -27.27
CA ALA A 264 -15.57 2.11 -26.76
C ALA A 264 -14.72 3.04 -25.86
N LEU A 265 -14.49 4.29 -26.28
CA LEU A 265 -13.80 5.31 -25.47
C LEU A 265 -14.54 5.58 -24.15
N THR A 266 -15.87 5.62 -24.14
CA THR A 266 -16.67 5.77 -22.90
C THR A 266 -16.38 4.65 -21.89
N VAL A 267 -16.13 3.41 -22.37
CA VAL A 267 -15.74 2.29 -21.50
C VAL A 267 -14.30 2.45 -21.01
N VAL A 268 -13.37 2.89 -21.85
CA VAL A 268 -11.97 3.18 -21.46
C VAL A 268 -11.90 4.28 -20.38
N GLU A 269 -12.63 5.38 -20.57
CA GLU A 269 -12.71 6.49 -19.61
C GLU A 269 -13.31 6.07 -18.26
N ALA A 270 -14.24 5.11 -18.27
CA ALA A 270 -14.79 4.52 -17.04
C ALA A 270 -13.80 3.59 -16.33
N ILE A 271 -12.99 2.82 -17.07
CA ILE A 271 -11.90 2.00 -16.51
C ILE A 271 -10.86 2.91 -15.84
N ALA A 272 -10.55 4.05 -16.44
CA ALA A 272 -9.64 5.03 -15.86
C ALA A 272 -10.16 5.69 -14.56
N GLN A 273 -11.46 5.55 -14.24
CA GLN A 273 -12.08 6.01 -13.00
C GLN A 273 -12.18 4.90 -11.92
N THR A 274 -11.79 3.66 -12.23
CA THR A 274 -11.77 2.56 -11.25
C THR A 274 -10.80 2.88 -10.11
N GLU A 275 -11.28 2.84 -8.88
CA GLU A 275 -10.46 3.04 -7.67
C GLU A 275 -9.45 1.87 -7.56
N ASP A 276 -8.15 2.16 -7.68
CA ASP A 276 -7.08 1.14 -7.70
C ASP A 276 -6.07 1.38 -6.57
N VAL A 277 -6.18 0.58 -5.49
CA VAL A 277 -5.48 0.84 -4.23
C VAL A 277 -4.63 -0.34 -3.79
N ALA A 278 -3.31 -0.11 -3.70
CA ALA A 278 -2.38 -1.03 -3.04
C ALA A 278 -1.96 -0.48 -1.67
N ILE A 279 -2.14 -1.30 -0.62
CA ILE A 279 -1.62 -1.02 0.73
C ILE A 279 -0.75 -2.19 1.17
N ALA A 280 0.57 -2.04 1.31
CA ALA A 280 1.39 -3.18 1.71
C ALA A 280 1.13 -3.55 3.18
N ILE A 281 1.30 -2.61 4.11
CA ILE A 281 0.98 -2.75 5.53
C ILE A 281 -0.03 -1.67 5.94
N GLY A 282 -1.26 -2.08 6.23
CA GLY A 282 -2.30 -1.23 6.82
C GLY A 282 -2.34 -1.39 8.33
N ASN A 283 -1.74 -0.47 9.08
CA ASN A 283 -1.68 -0.48 10.56
C ASN A 283 -2.64 0.55 11.20
N LYS A 284 -3.75 0.89 10.55
CA LYS A 284 -4.68 1.92 11.05
C LYS A 284 -5.25 1.54 12.43
N HIS A 285 -4.99 2.34 13.46
CA HIS A 285 -5.30 2.01 14.87
C HIS A 285 -4.69 0.69 15.38
N GLY A 286 -3.74 0.10 14.63
CA GLY A 286 -3.05 -1.13 14.98
C GLY A 286 -1.75 -0.85 15.75
N ASN A 287 -1.17 -1.93 16.27
CA ASN A 287 0.11 -1.91 16.96
C ASN A 287 1.04 -2.95 16.32
N ILE A 288 2.23 -2.51 15.91
CA ILE A 288 3.33 -3.35 15.47
C ILE A 288 4.50 -3.11 16.42
N ASN A 289 5.04 -4.19 17.01
CA ASN A 289 6.19 -4.09 17.91
C ASN A 289 7.14 -5.28 17.70
N THR A 290 8.33 -5.06 17.15
CA THR A 290 9.23 -6.18 16.82
C THR A 290 9.96 -6.69 18.07
N GLY A 291 10.70 -5.86 18.78
CA GLY A 291 11.02 -6.04 20.20
C GLY A 291 12.50 -5.94 20.56
N TYR A 292 13.24 -7.05 20.41
CA TYR A 292 14.65 -7.16 20.76
C TYR A 292 15.39 -7.98 19.70
N GLY A 293 16.23 -7.34 18.90
CA GLY A 293 16.84 -7.98 17.76
C GLY A 293 17.29 -6.96 16.73
N ALA A 294 17.99 -7.43 15.68
CA ALA A 294 18.11 -6.63 14.46
C ALA A 294 16.89 -6.97 13.60
N ASP A 295 15.81 -6.22 13.78
CA ASP A 295 14.50 -6.52 13.20
C ASP A 295 14.30 -5.74 11.89
N THR A 296 13.37 -6.19 11.05
CA THR A 296 13.08 -5.53 9.76
C THR A 296 11.58 -5.38 9.50
N ILE A 297 11.15 -4.32 8.81
CA ILE A 297 9.79 -4.17 8.30
C ILE A 297 9.90 -3.79 6.83
N GLU A 298 9.45 -4.66 5.92
CA GLU A 298 9.52 -4.44 4.48
C GLU A 298 8.12 -4.29 3.88
N ALA A 299 7.88 -3.16 3.22
CA ALA A 299 6.58 -2.83 2.66
C ALA A 299 6.74 -2.38 1.20
N THR A 300 6.11 -3.08 0.25
CA THR A 300 6.09 -2.71 -1.17
C THR A 300 4.66 -2.62 -1.70
N ALA A 301 4.24 -1.47 -2.22
CA ALA A 301 2.92 -1.24 -2.80
C ALA A 301 3.02 -0.73 -4.25
N ASN A 302 2.33 -1.39 -5.18
CA ASN A 302 2.23 -0.96 -6.57
C ASN A 302 0.76 -0.90 -6.99
N ALA A 303 0.32 0.25 -7.50
CA ALA A 303 -1.01 0.47 -8.09
C ALA A 303 -0.92 1.48 -9.23
N SER A 304 -1.93 1.59 -10.10
CA SER A 304 -1.95 2.66 -11.11
C SER A 304 -2.38 4.00 -10.50
N ASP A 305 -3.43 3.99 -9.68
CA ASP A 305 -3.96 5.16 -8.96
C ASP A 305 -3.20 5.37 -7.64
N LYS A 306 -3.50 4.59 -6.59
CA LYS A 306 -3.03 4.88 -5.23
C LYS A 306 -2.21 3.77 -4.60
N ALA A 307 -0.95 4.06 -4.26
CA ALA A 307 -0.06 3.13 -3.56
C ALA A 307 0.37 3.67 -2.19
N VAL A 308 0.26 2.83 -1.14
CA VAL A 308 0.77 3.14 0.20
C VAL A 308 1.56 1.95 0.72
N ALA A 309 2.86 2.10 0.94
CA ALA A 309 3.63 0.99 1.49
C ALA A 309 3.25 0.76 2.96
N ILE A 310 3.34 1.78 3.82
CA ILE A 310 2.91 1.70 5.22
C ILE A 310 1.82 2.75 5.49
N TYR A 311 0.58 2.28 5.68
CA TYR A 311 -0.55 3.12 6.12
C TYR A 311 -0.75 2.99 7.63
N ASN A 312 -0.06 3.83 8.39
CA ASN A 312 0.02 3.81 9.85
C ASN A 312 -0.82 4.93 10.52
N LYS A 313 -1.78 5.54 9.81
CA LYS A 313 -2.63 6.61 10.37
C LYS A 313 -3.32 6.19 11.69
N HIS A 314 -2.98 6.89 12.78
CA HIS A 314 -3.37 6.58 14.16
C HIS A 314 -2.94 5.19 14.70
N GLY A 315 -2.01 4.52 14.01
CA GLY A 315 -1.31 3.32 14.47
C GLY A 315 0.01 3.67 15.16
N ASP A 316 0.64 2.62 15.67
CA ASP A 316 1.93 2.69 16.37
C ASP A 316 2.84 1.57 15.84
N ILE A 317 4.05 1.92 15.40
CA ILE A 317 5.11 1.00 14.99
C ILE A 317 6.31 1.21 15.90
N ARG A 318 6.84 0.13 16.46
CA ARG A 318 8.01 0.17 17.35
C ARG A 318 8.97 -0.96 17.03
N THR A 319 10.26 -0.68 16.83
CA THR A 319 11.21 -1.76 16.55
C THR A 319 11.87 -2.26 17.85
N GLY A 320 12.61 -1.42 18.57
CA GLY A 320 12.83 -1.54 20.02
C GLY A 320 14.29 -1.50 20.45
N TYR A 321 14.99 -2.63 20.36
CA TYR A 321 16.38 -2.77 20.79
C TYR A 321 17.16 -3.62 19.78
N GLY A 322 17.95 -2.96 18.93
CA GLY A 322 18.96 -3.57 18.07
C GLY A 322 19.23 -2.68 16.86
N VAL A 323 19.71 -3.26 15.76
CA VAL A 323 19.96 -2.49 14.52
C VAL A 323 18.77 -2.75 13.61
N ASP A 324 17.73 -1.94 13.78
CA ASP A 324 16.45 -2.18 13.13
C ASP A 324 16.36 -1.52 11.76
N THR A 325 15.49 -2.02 10.88
CA THR A 325 15.29 -1.44 9.53
C THR A 325 13.82 -1.41 9.12
N ILE A 326 13.31 -0.25 8.73
CA ILE A 326 11.99 -0.08 8.11
C ILE A 326 12.21 0.38 6.66
N THR A 327 11.77 -0.43 5.69
CA THR A 327 11.84 -0.11 4.26
C THR A 327 10.43 -0.06 3.68
N ALA A 328 10.03 1.09 3.13
CA ALA A 328 8.68 1.33 2.64
C ALA A 328 8.70 1.95 1.23
N ILE A 329 8.30 1.18 0.21
CA ILE A 329 8.41 1.54 -1.22
C ILE A 329 7.02 1.53 -1.88
N ALA A 330 6.60 2.67 -2.44
CA ALA A 330 5.32 2.81 -3.11
C ALA A 330 5.44 3.37 -4.54
N SER A 331 4.69 2.80 -5.48
CA SER A 331 4.62 3.25 -6.87
C SER A 331 3.17 3.33 -7.36
N GLY A 332 2.76 4.49 -7.84
CA GLY A 332 1.41 4.78 -8.34
C GLY A 332 1.17 6.29 -8.46
N SER A 333 0.15 6.73 -9.19
CA SER A 333 -0.12 8.15 -9.48
C SER A 333 -0.16 9.04 -8.23
N GLN A 334 -0.76 8.53 -7.15
CA GLN A 334 -0.69 9.08 -5.80
C GLN A 334 0.01 8.06 -4.88
N SER A 335 1.26 8.32 -4.48
CA SER A 335 2.06 7.33 -3.75
C SER A 335 2.65 7.82 -2.42
N TYR A 336 2.70 6.90 -1.45
CA TYR A 336 3.17 7.16 -0.08
C TYR A 336 4.07 6.02 0.40
N GLY A 337 5.33 6.32 0.75
CA GLY A 337 6.18 5.37 1.46
C GLY A 337 5.58 5.09 2.85
N ILE A 338 5.55 6.11 3.69
CA ILE A 338 4.93 6.06 5.01
C ILE A 338 3.85 7.14 5.10
N TYR A 339 2.64 6.75 5.48
CA TYR A 339 1.52 7.65 5.77
C TYR A 339 0.99 7.39 7.19
N GLY A 340 1.32 8.31 8.10
CA GLY A 340 0.55 8.55 9.31
C GLY A 340 1.13 7.96 10.59
N GLY A 341 0.81 8.59 11.72
CA GLY A 341 0.90 7.98 13.06
C GLY A 341 2.30 7.93 13.66
N ASP A 342 2.44 7.17 14.75
CA ASP A 342 3.67 7.06 15.52
C ASP A 342 4.61 5.98 14.95
N ILE A 343 5.90 6.30 14.79
CA ILE A 343 6.98 5.35 14.55
C ILE A 343 8.10 5.61 15.55
N ARG A 344 8.57 4.56 16.25
CA ARG A 344 9.62 4.66 17.27
C ARG A 344 10.65 3.55 17.13
N THR A 345 11.87 3.86 16.71
CA THR A 345 12.87 2.81 16.45
C THR A 345 13.49 2.31 17.74
N GLY A 346 14.20 3.14 18.50
CA GLY A 346 14.55 2.85 19.90
C GLY A 346 16.05 2.85 20.18
N TYR A 347 16.61 1.69 20.52
CA TYR A 347 18.03 1.56 20.91
C TYR A 347 18.82 0.77 19.87
N GLY A 348 19.59 1.48 19.07
CA GLY A 348 20.68 1.01 18.23
C GLY A 348 20.87 1.95 17.04
N ALA A 349 21.52 1.48 15.99
CA ALA A 349 21.75 2.29 14.79
C ALA A 349 20.65 1.98 13.77
N ASP A 350 19.47 2.58 13.95
CA ASP A 350 18.27 2.19 13.23
C ASP A 350 18.19 2.85 11.86
N ARG A 351 17.52 2.19 10.91
CA ARG A 351 17.29 2.71 9.56
C ARG A 351 15.81 2.80 9.24
N LEU A 352 15.36 3.95 8.76
CA LEU A 352 14.05 4.14 8.15
C LEU A 352 14.25 4.67 6.73
N GLU A 353 13.83 3.90 5.73
CA GLU A 353 13.91 4.25 4.32
C GLU A 353 12.52 4.22 3.68
N ALA A 354 12.03 5.39 3.27
CA ALA A 354 10.72 5.55 2.66
C ALA A 354 10.85 6.15 1.26
N ARG A 355 10.31 5.45 0.26
CA ARG A 355 10.39 5.83 -1.16
C ARG A 355 9.03 5.84 -1.81
N ALA A 356 8.75 6.89 -2.58
CA ALA A 356 7.53 7.02 -3.37
C ALA A 356 7.83 7.54 -4.78
N THR A 357 7.10 7.02 -5.77
CA THR A 357 7.17 7.46 -7.16
C THR A 357 5.77 7.62 -7.71
N GLY A 358 5.45 8.81 -8.24
CA GLY A 358 4.09 9.14 -8.67
C GLY A 358 3.88 10.63 -8.89
N SER A 359 2.91 10.99 -9.73
CA SER A 359 2.56 12.39 -10.06
C SER A 359 2.23 13.27 -8.84
N GLN A 360 1.87 12.65 -7.72
CA GLN A 360 1.86 13.24 -6.38
C GLN A 360 2.46 12.21 -5.42
N SER A 361 3.71 12.37 -4.99
CA SER A 361 4.40 11.35 -4.19
C SER A 361 5.05 11.87 -2.92
N TYR A 362 5.00 11.05 -1.87
CA TYR A 362 5.49 11.42 -0.54
C TYR A 362 6.31 10.28 0.05
N GLY A 363 7.58 10.53 0.40
CA GLY A 363 8.38 9.55 1.13
C GLY A 363 7.76 9.29 2.51
N ILE A 364 7.64 10.34 3.31
CA ILE A 364 7.02 10.35 4.65
C ILE A 364 5.97 11.46 4.70
N TYR A 365 4.76 11.14 5.16
CA TYR A 365 3.61 12.06 5.23
C TYR A 365 2.83 11.93 6.55
N ASP A 366 2.43 13.05 7.18
CA ASP A 366 1.54 13.11 8.36
C ASP A 366 2.04 12.24 9.56
N SER A 367 3.36 12.15 9.77
CA SER A 367 3.99 11.15 10.66
C SER A 367 4.75 11.78 11.84
N ASP A 368 4.64 11.13 13.01
CA ASP A 368 5.39 11.41 14.23
C ASP A 368 6.52 10.35 14.36
N ILE A 369 7.76 10.72 14.01
CA ILE A 369 8.90 9.80 14.01
C ILE A 369 9.82 10.13 15.19
N ARG A 370 10.21 9.10 15.95
CA ARG A 370 11.18 9.21 17.03
C ARG A 370 12.23 8.11 16.92
N THR A 371 13.46 8.49 16.61
CA THR A 371 14.60 7.59 16.81
C THR A 371 15.16 7.83 18.23
N GLY A 372 16.22 7.14 18.66
CA GLY A 372 16.50 7.04 20.10
C GLY A 372 17.97 7.08 20.50
N TYR A 373 18.63 5.93 20.61
CA TYR A 373 20.01 5.83 21.08
C TYR A 373 20.86 5.01 20.11
N GLY A 374 21.69 5.71 19.34
CA GLY A 374 22.62 5.19 18.35
C GLY A 374 22.66 6.11 17.14
N ALA A 375 23.45 5.78 16.12
CA ALA A 375 23.53 6.60 14.92
C ALA A 375 22.41 6.19 13.95
N ASP A 376 21.28 6.88 14.04
CA ASP A 376 20.06 6.57 13.31
C ASP A 376 20.08 7.18 11.90
N THR A 377 19.33 6.59 10.97
CA THR A 377 19.28 7.04 9.56
C THR A 377 17.86 7.05 9.03
N ILE A 378 17.37 8.24 8.66
CA ILE A 378 16.09 8.47 7.97
C ILE A 378 16.39 8.88 6.52
N ILE A 379 15.86 8.14 5.55
CA ILE A 379 15.96 8.48 4.12
C ILE A 379 14.54 8.52 3.54
N ALA A 380 14.17 9.65 2.95
CA ALA A 380 12.83 9.90 2.47
C ALA A 380 12.87 10.50 1.05
N VAL A 381 12.57 9.68 0.04
CA VAL A 381 12.72 10.06 -1.37
C VAL A 381 11.39 9.98 -2.09
N ALA A 382 10.99 11.10 -2.68
CA ALA A 382 9.86 11.21 -3.59
C ALA A 382 10.30 11.74 -4.96
N THR A 383 9.68 11.26 -6.03
CA THR A 383 10.06 11.53 -7.43
C THR A 383 8.84 11.75 -8.33
N GLU A 384 9.03 12.51 -9.41
CA GLU A 384 8.02 13.08 -10.34
C GLU A 384 7.47 14.45 -9.89
N SER A 385 6.35 14.92 -10.46
CA SER A 385 5.69 16.18 -10.09
C SER A 385 5.19 16.18 -8.64
N GLU A 386 4.99 17.36 -8.06
CA GLU A 386 4.35 17.58 -6.74
C GLU A 386 4.83 16.59 -5.66
N SER A 387 6.14 16.38 -5.59
CA SER A 387 6.76 15.29 -4.83
C SER A 387 7.67 15.77 -3.69
N TYR A 388 7.44 15.23 -2.49
CA TYR A 388 8.12 15.63 -1.25
C TYR A 388 8.74 14.44 -0.54
N GLY A 389 10.02 14.55 -0.18
CA GLY A 389 10.68 13.55 0.65
C GLY A 389 9.95 13.38 1.99
N ILE A 390 9.76 14.50 2.70
CA ILE A 390 9.05 14.54 3.99
C ILE A 390 8.03 15.69 3.96
N TYR A 391 6.80 15.44 4.40
CA TYR A 391 5.70 16.41 4.39
C TYR A 391 4.82 16.30 5.64
N ASP A 392 4.32 17.42 6.17
CA ASP A 392 3.43 17.49 7.36
C ASP A 392 3.90 16.61 8.55
N SER A 393 5.22 16.49 8.78
CA SER A 393 5.78 15.48 9.71
C SER A 393 6.68 16.08 10.80
N ASP A 394 6.64 15.44 11.97
CA ASP A 394 7.40 15.79 13.16
C ASP A 394 8.46 14.70 13.42
N ILE A 395 9.73 15.04 13.25
CA ILE A 395 10.87 14.12 13.42
C ILE A 395 11.71 14.57 14.61
N ARG A 396 12.02 13.61 15.48
CA ARG A 396 12.90 13.82 16.63
C ARG A 396 13.89 12.65 16.66
N THR A 397 15.14 12.90 16.32
CA THR A 397 16.20 11.92 16.60
C THR A 397 16.73 12.17 18.03
N GLY A 398 17.81 11.52 18.46
CA GLY A 398 18.04 11.30 19.88
C GLY A 398 19.47 11.55 20.36
N TYR A 399 20.19 10.46 20.62
CA TYR A 399 21.60 10.46 21.02
C TYR A 399 22.39 9.63 20.02
N GLY A 400 23.13 10.28 19.13
CA GLY A 400 23.66 9.63 17.95
C GLY A 400 24.62 10.47 17.13
N ALA A 401 24.90 9.99 15.93
CA ALA A 401 25.35 10.85 14.84
C ALA A 401 24.32 10.62 13.75
N ASP A 402 23.19 11.29 13.89
CA ASP A 402 21.96 10.95 13.21
C ASP A 402 21.95 11.55 11.80
N THR A 403 21.33 10.84 10.85
CA THR A 403 21.34 11.21 9.43
C THR A 403 19.91 11.30 8.91
N ILE A 404 19.51 12.46 8.39
CA ILE A 404 18.22 12.68 7.74
C ILE A 404 18.46 13.15 6.31
N ILE A 405 17.98 12.40 5.31
CA ILE A 405 18.11 12.74 3.89
C ILE A 405 16.71 12.78 3.27
N ALA A 406 16.29 13.95 2.79
CA ALA A 406 15.01 14.15 2.12
C ALA A 406 15.20 14.70 0.69
N SER A 407 14.43 14.21 -0.29
CA SER A 407 14.47 14.80 -1.64
C SER A 407 13.96 16.24 -1.66
N ASN A 408 12.96 16.56 -0.84
CA ASN A 408 12.46 17.91 -0.51
C ASN A 408 11.69 17.86 0.84
N PHE A 409 11.51 19.01 1.49
CA PHE A 409 10.58 19.20 2.63
C PHE A 409 9.33 20.00 2.21
N GLY A 410 8.19 19.80 2.87
CA GLY A 410 6.97 20.59 2.62
C GLY A 410 5.95 20.56 3.76
N GLY A 411 4.99 21.49 3.79
CA GLY A 411 3.90 21.46 4.77
C GLY A 411 4.30 21.90 6.20
N GLY A 412 5.52 22.42 6.38
CA GLY A 412 5.99 22.86 7.69
C GLY A 412 6.51 21.72 8.56
N VAL A 413 7.32 20.84 7.97
CA VAL A 413 8.07 19.77 8.66
C VAL A 413 8.86 20.34 9.84
N ASN A 414 8.84 19.66 10.98
CA ASN A 414 9.67 20.01 12.15
C ASN A 414 10.67 18.88 12.42
N ILE A 415 11.96 19.23 12.51
CA ILE A 415 13.06 18.31 12.79
C ILE A 415 13.83 18.81 14.02
N LYS A 416 14.15 17.90 14.92
CA LYS A 416 15.13 18.09 16.00
C LYS A 416 16.05 16.87 16.02
N THR A 417 17.37 17.05 15.90
CA THR A 417 18.26 15.89 15.82
C THR A 417 18.87 15.50 17.18
N GLY A 418 19.21 16.47 18.03
CA GLY A 418 19.29 16.26 19.48
C GLY A 418 20.72 16.35 20.03
N TYR A 419 21.39 15.22 20.18
CA TYR A 419 22.73 15.12 20.75
C TYR A 419 23.69 14.37 19.83
N GLY A 420 24.60 15.10 19.19
CA GLY A 420 25.81 14.55 18.59
C GLY A 420 26.27 15.25 17.31
N GLN A 421 26.73 14.47 16.33
CA GLN A 421 27.23 15.03 15.06
C GLN A 421 26.25 14.73 13.95
N ASP A 422 25.17 15.50 13.92
CA ASP A 422 24.03 15.19 13.08
C ASP A 422 24.17 15.78 11.67
N TYR A 423 23.50 15.14 10.73
CA TYR A 423 23.53 15.47 9.33
C TYR A 423 22.12 15.53 8.75
N VAL A 424 21.76 16.66 8.17
CA VAL A 424 20.46 16.86 7.52
C VAL A 424 20.66 17.33 6.07
N GLU A 425 20.06 16.63 5.11
CA GLU A 425 20.12 16.95 3.69
C GLU A 425 18.71 17.13 3.10
N GLY A 426 18.54 18.20 2.33
CA GLY A 426 17.29 18.55 1.65
C GLY A 426 16.93 20.03 1.81
N PHE A 427 16.03 20.53 0.97
CA PHE A 427 15.47 21.90 1.10
C PHE A 427 13.94 21.87 1.01
N GLY A 428 13.27 22.88 1.57
CA GLY A 428 11.81 22.97 1.56
C GLY A 428 11.21 23.75 2.74
N GLU A 429 9.89 23.65 2.91
CA GLU A 429 9.18 24.28 4.03
C GLU A 429 9.39 23.50 5.33
N ALA A 430 10.44 23.85 6.08
CA ALA A 430 10.85 23.13 7.29
C ALA A 430 11.39 24.05 8.40
N ARG A 431 11.32 23.55 9.63
CA ARG A 431 11.98 24.06 10.83
C ARG A 431 12.93 22.98 11.35
N ILE A 432 14.24 23.24 11.34
CA ILE A 432 15.27 22.24 11.63
C ILE A 432 16.19 22.73 12.75
N ASN A 433 16.42 21.89 13.74
CA ASN A 433 17.23 22.18 14.92
C ASN A 433 18.26 21.05 15.05
N GLY A 434 19.56 21.36 14.93
CA GLY A 434 20.63 20.37 15.10
C GLY A 434 20.72 19.91 16.57
N GLY A 435 20.88 20.87 17.48
CA GLY A 435 20.81 20.63 18.91
C GLY A 435 22.15 20.88 19.60
N GLU A 436 22.70 19.84 20.23
CA GLU A 436 23.98 19.88 20.92
C GLU A 436 25.07 19.10 20.15
N ASP A 437 26.29 19.65 20.18
CA ASP A 437 27.55 19.23 19.53
C ASP A 437 27.91 19.91 18.18
N PHE A 438 28.00 19.22 17.03
CA PHE A 438 28.47 19.83 15.77
C PHE A 438 27.67 19.31 14.57
N ASP A 439 26.79 20.14 14.05
CA ASP A 439 25.79 19.71 13.09
C ASP A 439 26.02 20.26 11.68
N THR A 440 25.62 19.46 10.69
CA THR A 440 25.81 19.75 9.27
C THR A 440 24.48 19.77 8.52
N LEU A 441 24.15 20.93 7.93
CA LEU A 441 23.09 21.07 6.94
C LEU A 441 23.67 20.98 5.53
N ASN A 442 23.20 20.04 4.71
CA ASN A 442 23.59 19.92 3.31
C ASN A 442 22.49 20.42 2.36
N LEU A 443 22.81 21.52 1.67
CA LEU A 443 22.04 22.17 0.61
C LEU A 443 22.78 22.06 -0.75
N GLY A 444 23.65 21.06 -0.92
CA GLY A 444 24.56 20.86 -2.06
C GLY A 444 23.92 20.70 -3.45
N SER A 445 22.59 20.68 -3.55
CA SER A 445 21.84 20.82 -4.80
C SER A 445 21.71 22.27 -5.29
N TYR A 446 22.13 23.23 -4.47
CA TYR A 446 21.98 24.68 -4.68
C TYR A 446 23.30 25.41 -4.39
N ASN A 447 23.52 26.55 -5.02
CA ASN A 447 24.59 27.49 -4.67
C ASN A 447 24.13 28.37 -3.51
N ARG A 448 25.05 28.83 -2.66
CA ARG A 448 24.75 29.76 -1.55
C ARG A 448 24.04 31.03 -2.03
N ASN A 449 24.37 31.50 -3.25
CA ASN A 449 23.79 32.71 -3.84
C ASN A 449 22.41 32.51 -4.49
N ASP A 450 21.87 31.29 -4.51
CA ASP A 450 20.50 31.04 -4.98
C ASP A 450 19.46 31.49 -3.93
N PHE A 451 19.87 31.65 -2.66
CA PHE A 451 19.01 32.00 -1.53
C PHE A 451 19.14 33.47 -1.10
N ASN A 452 18.04 34.02 -0.57
CA ASN A 452 18.11 35.13 0.37
C ASN A 452 18.32 34.55 1.79
N ILE A 453 19.48 34.81 2.40
CA ILE A 453 19.87 34.25 3.70
C ILE A 453 20.02 35.37 4.72
N TYR A 454 19.35 35.25 5.88
CA TYR A 454 19.50 36.17 7.00
C TYR A 454 19.37 35.46 8.35
N ALA A 455 20.02 36.02 9.37
CA ALA A 455 19.88 35.57 10.75
C ALA A 455 18.87 36.44 11.49
N ASN A 456 18.08 35.84 12.38
CA ASN A 456 17.10 36.51 13.22
C ASN A 456 17.18 35.94 14.64
N ASN A 457 17.96 36.60 15.50
CA ASN A 457 18.31 36.14 16.84
C ASN A 457 18.96 34.74 16.80
N ASP A 458 18.22 33.71 17.17
CA ASP A 458 18.72 32.35 17.43
C ASP A 458 18.52 31.39 16.24
N PHE A 459 18.08 31.90 15.08
CA PHE A 459 17.85 31.10 13.88
C PHE A 459 18.31 31.78 12.58
N THR A 460 18.70 30.95 11.61
CA THR A 460 18.99 31.29 10.21
C THR A 460 17.74 31.03 9.37
N VAL A 461 17.44 31.92 8.42
CA VAL A 461 16.37 31.75 7.44
C VAL A 461 16.97 31.65 6.03
N PHE A 462 16.49 30.67 5.26
CA PHE A 462 16.81 30.48 3.85
C PHE A 462 15.53 30.64 3.03
N GLU A 463 15.47 31.67 2.19
CA GLU A 463 14.36 31.92 1.28
C GLU A 463 14.77 31.64 -0.17
N LEU A 464 14.01 30.80 -0.87
CA LEU A 464 14.15 30.53 -2.30
C LEU A 464 12.77 30.67 -2.97
N GLY A 465 12.54 31.81 -3.63
CA GLY A 465 11.23 32.15 -4.18
C GLY A 465 10.20 32.36 -3.08
N SER A 466 9.18 31.50 -3.01
CA SER A 466 8.19 31.47 -1.93
C SER A 466 8.53 30.48 -0.80
N THR A 467 9.49 29.59 -1.01
CA THR A 467 9.83 28.52 -0.07
C THR A 467 10.77 29.05 1.02
N THR A 468 10.45 28.77 2.28
CA THR A 468 11.24 29.22 3.44
C THR A 468 11.64 28.04 4.31
N MET A 469 12.94 27.88 4.55
CA MET A 469 13.47 27.01 5.60
C MET A 469 13.98 27.86 6.76
N ILE A 470 13.73 27.41 7.99
CA ILE A 470 14.27 28.00 9.22
C ILE A 470 15.17 26.95 9.88
N THR A 471 16.42 27.31 10.19
CA THR A 471 17.32 26.43 10.94
C THR A 471 17.92 27.11 12.17
N SER A 472 18.29 26.32 13.16
CA SER A 472 18.96 26.75 14.40
C SER A 472 19.96 25.68 14.81
N GLU A 473 21.04 26.05 15.51
CA GLU A 473 22.03 25.10 16.03
C GLU A 473 22.62 24.24 14.88
N PHE A 474 23.38 24.91 14.00
CA PHE A 474 24.13 24.28 12.90
C PHE A 474 25.45 25.04 12.67
N GLU A 475 26.57 24.33 12.79
CA GLU A 475 27.93 24.86 12.66
C GLU A 475 28.41 24.85 11.21
N LYS A 476 27.94 23.87 10.41
CA LYS A 476 28.34 23.68 9.02
C LYS A 476 27.16 23.70 8.05
N TYR A 477 27.36 24.38 6.94
CA TYR A 477 26.43 24.45 5.80
C TYR A 477 27.19 24.06 4.53
N ILE A 478 26.70 23.07 3.78
CA ILE A 478 27.31 22.61 2.52
C ILE A 478 26.44 23.08 1.35
N PHE A 479 27.04 23.70 0.35
CA PHE A 479 26.41 24.13 -0.90
C PHE A 479 27.21 23.63 -2.11
N ALA A 480 26.62 23.72 -3.31
CA ALA A 480 27.28 23.36 -4.57
C ALA A 480 28.55 24.19 -4.85
N ASP A 481 28.61 25.42 -4.33
CA ASP A 481 29.74 26.35 -4.49
C ASP A 481 30.73 26.35 -3.31
N GLY A 482 30.45 25.63 -2.21
CA GLY A 482 31.44 25.41 -1.14
C GLY A 482 30.87 25.06 0.24
N ASP A 483 31.79 24.94 1.20
CA ASP A 483 31.50 24.73 2.63
C ASP A 483 31.54 26.07 3.38
N TYR A 484 30.51 26.32 4.20
CA TYR A 484 30.32 27.55 4.97
C TYR A 484 30.09 27.22 6.45
N SER A 485 30.44 28.15 7.33
CA SER A 485 30.08 28.15 8.74
C SER A 485 29.12 29.30 9.04
N SER A 486 28.48 29.28 10.21
CA SER A 486 27.61 30.37 10.68
C SER A 486 28.27 31.77 10.63
N GLN A 487 29.61 31.85 10.69
CA GLN A 487 30.36 33.11 10.63
C GLN A 487 30.58 33.66 9.22
N ASN A 488 30.52 32.83 8.16
CA ASN A 488 30.76 33.25 6.78
C ASN A 488 29.61 32.92 5.80
N LEU A 489 28.50 32.38 6.30
CA LEU A 489 27.29 32.13 5.53
C LEU A 489 26.60 33.43 5.06
N ILE A 490 26.62 34.47 5.90
CA ILE A 490 25.99 35.77 5.64
C ILE A 490 27.09 36.82 5.37
N VAL A 491 27.49 36.89 4.11
CA VAL A 491 28.33 37.95 3.48
C VAL A 491 27.48 38.76 2.52
#